data_AF-A0AAV5QYC9-F1
#
_entry.id   AF-A0AAV5QYC9-F1
#
_cell.length_a   1.000
_cell.length_b   1.000
_cell.length_c   1.000
_cell.angle_alpha   90.00
_cell.angle_beta   90.00
_cell.angle_gamma   90.00
#
_symmetry.space_group_name_H-M   'P 1'
#
loop_
_entity.id
_entity.type
_entity.pdbx_description
1 polymer ?
#
loop_
_entity_poly.entity_id
_entity_poly.type
_entity_poly.pdbx_seq_one_letter_code
_entity_poly.pdbx_strand_id
1 'polypeptide(L)'
;MSNKKDTLENLIAERDQLIEKRNKLEKVSQFLRVPVHPDSASLLSKYSKLPSLDIEKRIQYSKLTCPGMEIVSCKKERTDTKLDMDICLKFLNSGTYNIHLSINAITHWVKSLQISPCAEIVPYSYTITKLIEESVITRNVSLFVSTMNSILRMKHKIIHTFNEIFQNLPSGVEVDNSNGFFEPILFKLPSSITLSIHWLLIIENKEIFCKSDFKVLTIKESKISDISTVFKDLLSVNDVKVATLQLLEIL
;
A
#
# COMPACT_ATOMS: atom_id res chain seq x y z
N MET A 1 -63.12 11.52 30.28
CA MET A 1 -61.79 11.59 30.91
C MET A 1 -60.70 10.79 30.16
N SER A 2 -60.96 10.21 28.98
CA SER A 2 -59.98 9.39 28.23
C SER A 2 -58.95 10.20 27.42
N ASN A 3 -59.39 11.25 26.71
CA ASN A 3 -58.54 11.99 25.76
C ASN A 3 -57.29 12.66 26.36
N LYS A 4 -57.34 13.09 27.63
CA LYS A 4 -56.19 13.78 28.26
C LYS A 4 -55.05 12.82 28.62
N LYS A 5 -55.36 11.54 28.83
CA LYS A 5 -54.36 10.53 29.20
C LYS A 5 -53.56 10.09 27.97
N ASP A 6 -54.25 9.88 26.85
CA ASP A 6 -53.62 9.53 25.57
C ASP A 6 -52.77 10.68 25.01
N THR A 7 -53.18 11.94 25.25
CA THR A 7 -52.37 13.12 24.89
C THR A 7 -51.09 13.19 25.73
N LEU A 8 -51.16 12.84 27.02
CA LEU A 8 -50.01 12.87 27.91
C LEU A 8 -49.00 11.76 27.59
N GLU A 9 -49.49 10.56 27.25
CA GLU A 9 -48.64 9.42 26.86
C GLU A 9 -47.91 9.69 25.53
N ASN A 10 -48.56 10.33 24.57
CA ASN A 10 -47.92 10.75 23.32
C ASN A 10 -46.84 11.83 23.54
N LEU A 11 -47.08 12.80 24.42
CA LEU A 11 -46.09 13.84 24.75
C LEU A 11 -44.88 13.27 25.50
N ILE A 12 -45.08 12.26 26.34
CA ILE A 12 -43.98 11.55 27.03
C ILE A 12 -43.15 10.75 26.01
N ALA A 13 -43.79 10.03 25.09
CA ALA A 13 -43.09 9.29 24.05
C ALA A 13 -42.29 10.20 23.11
N GLU A 14 -42.84 11.35 22.74
CA GLU A 14 -42.15 12.36 21.92
C GLU A 14 -40.96 12.97 22.67
N ARG A 15 -41.13 13.28 23.97
CA ARG A 15 -40.04 13.75 24.84
C ARG A 15 -38.92 12.71 24.98
N ASP A 16 -39.26 11.44 25.15
CA ASP A 16 -38.27 10.37 25.31
C ASP A 16 -37.53 10.09 23.99
N GLN A 17 -38.21 10.17 22.84
CA GLN A 17 -37.56 10.14 21.53
C GLN A 17 -36.62 11.32 21.33
N LEU A 18 -37.01 12.53 21.74
CA LEU A 18 -36.16 13.73 21.67
C LEU A 18 -34.95 13.62 22.60
N ILE A 19 -35.11 13.04 23.78
CA ILE A 19 -34.01 12.76 24.73
C ILE A 19 -33.06 11.71 24.15
N GLU A 20 -33.56 10.66 23.52
CA GLU A 20 -32.71 9.64 22.89
C GLU A 20 -31.93 10.23 21.70
N LYS A 21 -32.58 11.08 20.89
CA LYS A 21 -31.95 11.84 19.80
C LYS A 21 -30.86 12.78 20.32
N ARG A 22 -31.13 13.48 21.43
CA ARG A 22 -30.17 14.36 22.12
C ARG A 22 -28.98 13.58 22.68
N ASN A 23 -29.22 12.42 23.31
CA ASN A 23 -28.15 11.59 23.87
C ASN A 23 -27.26 10.97 22.77
N LYS A 24 -27.83 10.63 21.60
CA LYS A 24 -27.06 10.24 20.41
C LYS A 24 -26.19 11.38 19.88
N LEU A 25 -26.70 12.61 19.87
CA LEU A 25 -25.95 13.81 19.49
C LEU A 25 -24.85 14.19 20.51
N GLU A 26 -25.12 14.07 21.81
CA GLU A 26 -24.14 14.35 22.87
C GLU A 26 -22.98 13.34 22.87
N LYS A 27 -23.22 12.06 22.53
CA LYS A 27 -22.14 11.07 22.33
C LYS A 27 -21.22 11.41 21.16
N VAL A 28 -21.73 12.01 20.08
CA VAL A 28 -20.90 12.50 18.96
C VAL A 28 -20.10 13.74 19.39
N SER A 29 -20.66 14.58 20.26
CA SER A 29 -20.00 15.79 20.79
C SER A 29 -18.84 15.50 21.77
N GLN A 30 -18.86 14.36 22.49
CA GLN A 30 -17.76 13.99 23.39
C GLN A 30 -16.44 13.67 22.64
N PHE A 31 -16.51 13.29 21.35
CA PHE A 31 -15.34 13.17 20.48
C PHE A 31 -14.86 14.51 19.89
N LEU A 32 -15.63 15.58 20.09
CA LEU A 32 -15.42 16.92 19.54
C LEU A 32 -15.29 17.94 20.68
N ARG A 33 -14.31 17.79 21.59
CA ARG A 33 -13.94 18.87 22.51
C ARG A 33 -13.07 19.92 21.81
N VAL A 34 -13.71 20.68 20.94
CA VAL A 34 -13.38 22.10 20.72
C VAL A 34 -14.68 22.86 21.07
N PRO A 35 -14.65 23.88 21.94
CA PRO A 35 -15.87 24.56 22.37
C PRO A 35 -16.38 25.40 21.21
N VAL A 36 -17.24 24.81 20.39
CA VAL A 36 -17.86 25.47 19.26
C VAL A 36 -19.33 25.65 19.63
N HIS A 37 -19.75 26.91 19.72
CA HIS A 37 -21.14 27.32 19.89
C HIS A 37 -22.06 26.47 18.98
N PRO A 38 -23.28 26.09 19.41
CA PRO A 38 -24.16 25.20 18.62
C PRO A 38 -24.41 25.68 17.18
N ASP A 39 -24.30 26.99 16.90
CA ASP A 39 -24.47 27.56 15.57
C ASP A 39 -23.22 27.46 14.68
N SER A 40 -22.02 27.37 15.25
CA SER A 40 -20.77 27.38 14.47
C SER A 40 -20.41 26.04 13.86
N ALA A 41 -20.92 24.92 14.40
CA ALA A 41 -20.87 23.62 13.72
C ALA A 41 -21.73 23.59 12.43
N SER A 42 -22.86 24.33 12.42
CA SER A 42 -23.72 24.46 11.23
C SER A 42 -23.08 25.32 10.13
N LEU A 43 -22.30 26.34 10.53
CA LEU A 43 -21.58 27.22 9.60
C LEU A 43 -20.31 26.57 9.05
N LEU A 44 -19.56 25.83 9.88
CA LEU A 44 -18.41 25.03 9.45
C LEU A 44 -18.83 23.92 8.48
N SER A 45 -19.99 23.30 8.67
CA SER A 45 -20.48 22.25 7.76
C SER A 45 -21.04 22.78 6.43
N LYS A 46 -21.59 24.01 6.39
CA LYS A 46 -22.10 24.63 5.14
C LYS A 46 -21.04 25.32 4.28
N TYR A 47 -19.98 25.86 4.88
CA TYR A 47 -19.01 26.71 4.16
C TYR A 47 -17.55 26.31 4.31
N SER A 48 -17.21 25.37 5.21
CA SER A 48 -15.82 24.92 5.31
C SER A 48 -15.52 23.91 4.22
N LYS A 49 -14.41 24.14 3.50
CA LYS A 49 -13.78 23.16 2.62
C LYS A 49 -12.90 22.17 3.40
N LEU A 50 -13.13 22.03 4.71
CA LEU A 50 -12.30 21.18 5.56
C LEU A 50 -12.67 19.71 5.35
N PRO A 51 -11.70 18.78 5.41
CA PRO A 51 -11.98 17.36 5.30
C PRO A 51 -12.97 16.91 6.38
N SER A 52 -13.92 16.05 6.00
CA SER A 52 -14.90 15.44 6.92
C SER A 52 -14.22 14.95 8.19
N LEU A 53 -14.71 15.33 9.39
CA LEU A 53 -14.13 14.92 10.69
C LEU A 53 -14.49 13.49 11.11
N ASP A 54 -15.27 12.78 10.29
CA ASP A 54 -15.68 11.40 10.52
C ASP A 54 -14.46 10.46 10.49
N ILE A 55 -14.05 10.01 11.68
CA ILE A 55 -12.84 9.19 11.88
C ILE A 55 -12.99 7.83 11.20
N GLU A 56 -14.18 7.22 11.24
CA GLU A 56 -14.41 5.91 10.63
C GLU A 56 -14.25 5.99 9.11
N LYS A 57 -14.86 7.01 8.48
CA LYS A 57 -14.67 7.26 7.05
C LYS A 57 -13.21 7.55 6.72
N ARG A 58 -12.51 8.35 7.52
CA ARG A 58 -11.08 8.62 7.32
C ARG A 58 -10.23 7.35 7.39
N ILE A 59 -10.49 6.48 8.37
CA ILE A 59 -9.79 5.20 8.48
C ILE A 59 -10.09 4.31 7.27
N GLN A 60 -11.35 4.27 6.81
CA GLN A 60 -11.73 3.53 5.61
C GLN A 60 -10.99 4.07 4.36
N TYR A 61 -10.95 5.39 4.16
CA TYR A 61 -10.18 6.00 3.08
C TYR A 61 -8.69 5.66 3.16
N SER A 62 -8.09 5.73 4.35
CA SER A 62 -6.69 5.36 4.54
C SER A 62 -6.43 3.90 4.15
N LYS A 63 -7.32 2.96 4.51
CA LYS A 63 -7.22 1.55 4.10
C LYS A 63 -7.31 1.37 2.58
N LEU A 64 -8.19 2.13 1.91
CA LEU A 64 -8.33 2.08 0.45
C LEU A 64 -7.08 2.58 -0.28
N THR A 65 -6.33 3.53 0.28
CA THR A 65 -5.11 4.05 -0.37
C THR A 65 -3.94 3.05 -0.36
N CYS A 66 -3.91 2.15 0.63
CA CYS A 66 -2.84 1.17 0.84
C CYS A 66 -3.44 -0.23 1.13
N PRO A 67 -4.14 -0.86 0.16
CA PRO A 67 -4.93 -2.06 0.41
C PRO A 67 -4.09 -3.29 0.80
N GLY A 68 -2.80 -3.30 0.47
CA GLY A 68 -1.87 -4.39 0.81
C GLY A 68 -1.10 -4.16 2.11
N MET A 69 -1.43 -3.12 2.89
CA MET A 69 -0.76 -2.80 4.15
C MET A 69 -1.76 -2.82 5.30
N GLU A 70 -1.38 -3.51 6.38
CA GLU A 70 -2.16 -3.61 7.61
C GLU A 70 -1.34 -3.13 8.80
N ILE A 71 -1.94 -2.29 9.65
CA ILE A 71 -1.36 -1.94 10.95
C ILE A 71 -1.86 -2.97 11.96
N VAL A 72 -0.99 -3.92 12.33
CA VAL A 72 -1.33 -5.04 13.22
C VAL A 72 -1.41 -4.58 14.67
N SER A 73 -0.46 -3.74 15.08
CA SER A 73 -0.47 -3.13 16.41
C SER A 73 0.24 -1.78 16.40
N CYS A 74 -0.17 -0.92 17.33
CA CYS A 74 0.48 0.37 17.58
C CYS A 74 0.42 0.62 19.09
N LYS A 75 1.57 0.57 19.75
CA LYS A 75 1.74 0.99 21.14
C LYS A 75 2.37 2.38 21.16
N LYS A 76 1.90 3.22 22.06
CA LYS A 76 2.31 4.61 22.17
C LYS A 76 2.54 4.95 23.63
N GLU A 77 3.74 5.39 23.96
CA GLU A 77 4.11 5.83 25.30
C GLU A 77 4.60 7.27 25.23
N ARG A 78 4.00 8.14 26.05
CA ARG A 78 4.36 9.56 26.11
C ARG A 78 4.86 9.91 27.49
N THR A 79 6.05 10.48 27.54
CA THR A 79 6.58 11.22 28.68
C THR A 79 6.58 12.72 28.35
N ASP A 80 6.95 13.56 29.31
CA ASP A 80 6.94 15.03 29.12
C ASP A 80 7.81 15.50 27.95
N THR A 81 8.90 14.77 27.64
CA THR A 81 9.89 15.18 26.63
C THR A 81 10.02 14.20 25.46
N LYS A 82 9.42 13.02 25.54
CA LYS A 82 9.61 11.93 24.58
C LYS A 82 8.28 11.24 24.26
N LEU A 83 8.08 10.96 22.99
CA LEU A 83 6.99 10.13 22.49
C LEU A 83 7.62 8.92 21.80
N ASP A 84 7.42 7.74 22.38
CA ASP A 84 7.83 6.47 21.80
C ASP A 84 6.64 5.75 21.18
N MET A 85 6.88 5.17 20.02
CA MET A 85 5.88 4.43 19.25
C MET A 85 6.46 3.11 18.76
N ASP A 86 5.81 2.02 19.12
CA ASP A 86 6.07 0.69 18.57
C ASP A 86 4.93 0.33 17.62
N ILE A 87 5.24 0.21 16.34
CA ILE A 87 4.27 -0.05 15.28
C ILE A 87 4.62 -1.36 14.60
N CYS A 88 3.67 -2.28 14.54
CA CYS A 88 3.79 -3.52 13.78
C CYS A 88 3.01 -3.37 12.48
N LEU A 89 3.72 -3.36 11.35
CA LEU A 89 3.14 -3.28 10.01
C LEU A 89 3.25 -4.62 9.29
N LYS A 90 2.16 -5.06 8.68
CA LYS A 90 2.13 -6.25 7.82
C LYS A 90 1.89 -5.83 6.38
N PHE A 91 2.76 -6.27 5.48
CA PHE A 91 2.62 -6.07 4.04
C PHE A 91 2.28 -7.40 3.38
N LEU A 92 1.19 -7.44 2.62
CA LEU A 92 0.71 -8.64 1.96
C LEU A 92 1.80 -9.26 1.08
N ASN A 93 2.15 -10.53 1.32
CA ASN A 93 3.19 -11.27 0.58
C ASN A 93 4.60 -10.64 0.64
N SER A 94 4.85 -9.68 1.53
CA SER A 94 6.16 -9.06 1.77
C SER A 94 6.56 -9.09 3.25
N GLY A 95 5.76 -9.70 4.12
CA GLY A 95 6.11 -9.98 5.50
C GLY A 95 5.71 -8.88 6.50
N THR A 96 6.15 -9.06 7.73
CA THR A 96 5.81 -8.20 8.88
C THR A 96 7.04 -7.46 9.38
N TYR A 97 6.88 -6.20 9.75
CA TYR A 97 7.95 -5.31 10.21
C TYR A 97 7.57 -4.62 11.50
N ASN A 98 8.50 -4.60 12.44
CA ASN A 98 8.40 -3.81 13.66
C ASN A 98 9.15 -2.50 13.46
N ILE A 99 8.47 -1.40 13.76
CA ILE A 99 9.00 -0.04 13.66
C ILE A 99 8.99 0.56 15.04
N HIS A 100 10.17 0.92 15.54
CA HIS A 100 10.32 1.70 16.77
C HIS A 100 10.68 3.14 16.41
N LEU A 101 9.82 4.08 16.78
CA LEU A 101 9.95 5.50 16.46
C LEU A 101 9.95 6.33 17.75
N SER A 102 11.02 7.10 17.96
CA SER A 102 11.18 8.00 19.10
C SER A 102 11.15 9.45 18.60
N ILE A 103 10.22 10.24 19.13
CA ILE A 103 9.98 11.62 18.74
C ILE A 103 10.17 12.53 19.96
N ASN A 104 10.75 13.71 19.75
CA ASN A 104 10.73 14.76 20.76
C ASN A 104 9.28 15.27 20.94
N ALA A 105 8.72 15.13 22.13
CA ALA A 105 7.32 15.48 22.40
C ALA A 105 7.03 16.99 22.32
N ILE A 106 8.07 17.83 22.41
CA ILE A 106 8.02 19.29 22.39
C ILE A 106 8.29 19.82 20.98
N THR A 107 9.39 19.38 20.36
CA THR A 107 9.82 19.90 19.06
C THR A 107 9.23 19.14 17.88
N HIS A 108 8.61 17.97 18.13
CA HIS A 108 8.05 17.06 17.13
C HIS A 108 9.05 16.48 16.12
N TRP A 109 10.36 16.62 16.37
CA TRP A 109 11.41 16.02 15.54
C TRP A 109 11.64 14.54 15.88
N VAL A 110 11.90 13.73 14.85
CA VAL A 110 12.28 12.32 15.00
C VAL A 110 13.70 12.23 15.57
N LYS A 111 13.83 11.64 16.76
CA LYS A 111 15.11 11.40 17.44
C LYS A 111 15.77 10.12 16.92
N SER A 112 15.02 9.04 16.83
CA SER A 112 15.51 7.76 16.32
C SER A 112 14.40 6.97 15.65
N LEU A 113 14.80 6.16 14.68
CA LEU A 113 13.96 5.22 13.96
C LEU A 113 14.71 3.89 13.89
N GLN A 114 14.03 2.79 14.22
CA GLN A 114 14.51 1.43 13.98
C GLN A 114 13.42 0.67 13.25
N ILE A 115 13.81 -0.15 12.29
CA ILE A 115 12.91 -1.00 11.53
C ILE A 115 13.53 -2.39 11.50
N SER A 116 12.79 -3.41 11.93
CA SER A 116 13.25 -4.80 11.94
C SER A 116 12.23 -5.71 11.26
N PRO A 117 12.66 -6.55 10.31
CA PRO A 117 11.78 -7.58 9.76
C PRO A 117 11.52 -8.66 10.83
N CYS A 118 10.28 -9.14 10.91
CA CYS A 118 10.00 -10.42 11.56
C CYS A 118 10.55 -11.54 10.65
N ALA A 119 11.00 -12.65 11.25
CA ALA A 119 11.86 -13.70 10.65
C ALA A 119 11.34 -14.48 9.41
N GLU A 120 10.42 -13.92 8.64
CA GLU A 120 9.92 -14.48 7.38
C GLU A 120 10.89 -14.20 6.23
N ILE A 121 11.04 -15.17 5.31
CA ILE A 121 11.78 -14.99 4.07
C ILE A 121 10.98 -14.02 3.19
N VAL A 122 11.55 -12.84 2.92
CA VAL A 122 10.89 -11.80 2.14
C VAL A 122 11.39 -11.84 0.68
N PRO A 123 10.50 -11.96 -0.32
CA PRO A 123 10.86 -11.71 -1.72
C PRO A 123 11.44 -10.30 -1.88
N TYR A 124 12.52 -10.13 -2.65
CA TYR A 124 13.30 -8.88 -2.70
C TYR A 124 13.99 -8.51 -1.38
N SER A 125 14.39 -9.50 -0.57
CA SER A 125 15.07 -9.31 0.72
C SER A 125 16.21 -8.29 0.66
N TYR A 126 17.05 -8.35 -0.38
CA TYR A 126 18.14 -7.40 -0.58
C TYR A 126 17.65 -5.96 -0.75
N THR A 127 16.70 -5.74 -1.65
CA THR A 127 16.14 -4.42 -1.96
C THR A 127 15.42 -3.82 -0.75
N ILE A 128 14.69 -4.64 -0.01
CA ILE A 128 13.99 -4.22 1.21
C ILE A 128 14.97 -3.93 2.35
N THR A 129 16.03 -4.73 2.50
CA THR A 129 17.08 -4.50 3.50
C THR A 129 17.74 -3.14 3.27
N LYS A 130 18.10 -2.83 2.02
CA LYS A 130 18.60 -1.50 1.65
C LYS A 130 17.63 -0.37 1.97
N LEU A 131 16.34 -0.55 1.67
CA LEU A 131 15.31 0.43 2.00
C LEU A 131 15.21 0.66 3.51
N ILE A 132 15.31 -0.40 4.32
CA ILE A 132 15.33 -0.31 5.78
C ILE A 132 16.53 0.51 6.25
N GLU A 133 17.73 0.17 5.78
CA GLU A 133 18.97 0.88 6.13
C GLU A 133 18.86 2.37 5.80
N GLU A 134 18.42 2.70 4.58
CA GLU A 134 18.27 4.09 4.15
C GLU A 134 17.21 4.84 4.98
N SER A 135 16.08 4.19 5.27
CA SER A 135 15.01 4.79 6.06
C SER A 135 15.48 5.07 7.48
N VAL A 136 16.25 4.16 8.10
CA VAL A 136 16.83 4.34 9.43
C VAL A 136 17.85 5.48 9.45
N ILE A 137 18.76 5.53 8.46
CA ILE A 137 19.78 6.58 8.35
C ILE A 137 19.13 7.96 8.20
N THR A 138 18.11 8.07 7.34
CA THR A 138 17.39 9.32 7.09
C THR A 138 16.33 9.63 8.13
N ARG A 139 16.07 8.71 9.06
CA ARG A 139 14.98 8.75 10.07
C ARG A 139 13.61 8.98 9.42
N ASN A 140 13.42 8.46 8.22
CA ASN A 140 12.23 8.70 7.41
C ASN A 140 11.37 7.44 7.33
N VAL A 141 10.39 7.34 8.24
CA VAL A 141 9.43 6.23 8.22
C VAL A 141 8.50 6.28 6.99
N SER A 142 8.23 7.48 6.48
CA SER A 142 7.38 7.67 5.30
C SER A 142 8.04 7.13 4.03
N LEU A 143 9.37 7.23 3.91
CA LEU A 143 10.13 6.59 2.84
C LEU A 143 9.90 5.08 2.86
N PHE A 144 10.13 4.42 4.00
CA PHE A 144 9.90 2.99 4.15
C PHE A 144 8.47 2.58 3.75
N VAL A 145 7.46 3.20 4.38
CA VAL A 145 6.05 2.84 4.17
C VAL A 145 5.61 3.08 2.73
N SER A 146 5.99 4.21 2.14
CA SER A 146 5.54 4.57 0.79
C SER A 146 6.23 3.71 -0.27
N THR A 147 7.53 3.47 -0.13
CA THR A 147 8.28 2.63 -1.06
C THR A 147 7.85 1.16 -0.95
N MET A 148 7.58 0.64 0.26
CA MET A 148 7.00 -0.70 0.43
C MET A 148 5.65 -0.84 -0.27
N ASN A 149 4.77 0.17 -0.14
CA ASN A 149 3.50 0.19 -0.88
C ASN A 149 3.70 0.24 -2.40
N SER A 150 4.70 0.99 -2.88
CA SER A 150 5.08 0.99 -4.29
C SER A 150 5.53 -0.39 -4.77
N ILE A 151 6.35 -1.10 -3.99
CA ILE A 151 6.77 -2.48 -4.27
C ILE A 151 5.55 -3.40 -4.36
N LEU A 152 4.62 -3.33 -3.42
CA LEU A 152 3.39 -4.14 -3.45
C LEU A 152 2.56 -3.89 -4.72
N ARG A 153 2.36 -2.63 -5.09
CA ARG A 153 1.64 -2.27 -6.33
C ARG A 153 2.34 -2.84 -7.56
N MET A 154 3.66 -2.75 -7.61
CA MET A 154 4.43 -3.34 -8.70
C MET A 154 4.34 -4.86 -8.73
N LYS A 155 4.40 -5.54 -7.59
CA LYS A 155 4.21 -7.00 -7.50
C LYS A 155 2.85 -7.42 -8.07
N HIS A 156 1.78 -6.72 -7.68
CA HIS A 156 0.45 -6.96 -8.24
C HIS A 156 0.41 -6.74 -9.76
N LYS A 157 1.03 -5.66 -10.24
CA LYS A 157 1.12 -5.37 -11.68
C LYS A 157 1.87 -6.46 -12.45
N ILE A 158 3.01 -6.93 -11.93
CA ILE A 158 3.81 -8.00 -12.53
C ILE A 158 2.97 -9.28 -12.65
N ILE A 159 2.36 -9.74 -11.55
CA ILE A 159 1.54 -10.96 -11.53
C ILE A 159 0.40 -10.84 -12.55
N HIS A 160 -0.33 -9.73 -12.54
CA HIS A 160 -1.44 -9.51 -13.47
C HIS A 160 -0.97 -9.53 -14.92
N THR A 161 0.09 -8.78 -15.24
CA THR A 161 0.61 -8.66 -16.61
C THR A 161 1.06 -10.00 -17.15
N PHE A 162 1.80 -10.79 -16.37
CA PHE A 162 2.25 -12.11 -16.83
C PHE A 162 1.12 -13.13 -16.93
N ASN A 163 0.12 -13.09 -16.03
CA ASN A 163 -1.08 -13.92 -16.20
C ASN A 163 -1.80 -13.62 -17.52
N GLU A 164 -1.91 -12.33 -17.90
CA GLU A 164 -2.49 -11.96 -19.19
C GLU A 164 -1.63 -12.39 -20.38
N ILE A 165 -0.30 -12.34 -20.25
CA ILE A 165 0.63 -12.86 -21.29
C ILE A 165 0.41 -14.37 -21.44
N PHE A 166 0.36 -15.12 -20.34
CA PHE A 166 0.18 -16.58 -20.35
C PHE A 166 -1.13 -17.02 -21.01
N GLN A 167 -2.19 -16.23 -20.86
CA GLN A 167 -3.47 -16.49 -21.51
C GLN A 167 -3.46 -16.24 -23.04
N ASN A 168 -2.48 -15.49 -23.55
CA ASN A 168 -2.41 -15.07 -24.94
C ASN A 168 -1.12 -15.56 -25.62
N LEU A 169 -0.52 -16.65 -25.12
CA LEU A 169 0.72 -17.18 -25.68
C LEU A 169 0.54 -17.67 -27.13
N PRO A 170 1.53 -17.43 -28.01
CA PRO A 170 1.58 -18.05 -29.31
C PRO A 170 1.58 -19.59 -29.20
N SER A 171 1.03 -20.25 -30.22
CA SER A 171 0.97 -21.72 -30.25
C SER A 171 2.37 -22.34 -30.21
N GLY A 172 2.56 -23.33 -29.33
CA GLY A 172 3.82 -24.05 -29.19
C GLY A 172 4.85 -23.41 -28.25
N VAL A 173 4.54 -22.27 -27.63
CA VAL A 173 5.38 -21.68 -26.57
C VAL A 173 5.02 -22.32 -25.23
N GLU A 174 6.01 -22.89 -24.55
CA GLU A 174 5.87 -23.38 -23.18
C GLU A 174 6.43 -22.36 -22.19
N VAL A 175 5.82 -22.26 -21.01
CA VAL A 175 6.29 -21.36 -19.94
C VAL A 175 6.76 -22.17 -18.74
N ASP A 176 7.95 -21.85 -18.27
CA ASP A 176 8.46 -22.28 -16.98
C ASP A 176 8.51 -21.08 -16.03
N ASN A 177 7.63 -21.12 -15.03
CA ASN A 177 7.50 -20.15 -13.94
C ASN A 177 7.60 -20.84 -12.57
N SER A 178 8.38 -21.92 -12.49
CA SER A 178 8.55 -22.70 -11.24
C SER A 178 9.11 -21.88 -10.08
N ASN A 179 9.89 -20.85 -10.37
CA ASN A 179 10.47 -19.93 -9.38
C ASN A 179 9.56 -18.75 -9.01
N GLY A 180 8.38 -18.64 -9.64
CA GLY A 180 7.43 -17.55 -9.43
C GLY A 180 7.75 -16.26 -10.19
N PHE A 181 6.81 -15.32 -10.17
CA PHE A 181 6.81 -14.09 -10.98
C PHE A 181 7.91 -13.06 -10.65
N PHE A 182 8.70 -13.30 -9.60
CA PHE A 182 9.72 -12.37 -9.11
C PHE A 182 11.14 -12.83 -9.46
N GLU A 183 11.26 -13.99 -10.09
CA GLU A 183 12.46 -14.52 -10.71
C GLU A 183 12.30 -14.44 -12.24
N PRO A 184 13.37 -14.66 -13.03
CA PRO A 184 13.27 -14.67 -14.48
C PRO A 184 12.25 -15.70 -14.97
N ILE A 185 11.28 -15.26 -15.76
CA ILE A 185 10.29 -16.13 -16.40
C ILE A 185 10.90 -16.67 -17.69
N LEU A 186 10.80 -17.98 -17.90
CA LEU A 186 11.38 -18.66 -19.04
C LEU A 186 10.27 -19.07 -20.01
N PHE A 187 10.40 -18.64 -21.26
CA PHE A 187 9.57 -19.05 -22.38
C PHE A 187 10.40 -19.95 -23.28
N LYS A 188 9.97 -21.18 -23.49
CA LYS A 188 10.61 -22.15 -24.37
C LYS A 188 9.88 -22.11 -25.71
N LEU A 189 10.60 -21.73 -26.76
CA LEU A 189 10.07 -21.64 -28.12
C LEU A 189 10.34 -22.95 -28.88
N PRO A 190 9.51 -23.29 -29.89
CA PRO A 190 9.72 -24.45 -30.76
C PRO A 190 11.07 -24.48 -31.47
N SER A 191 11.70 -23.32 -31.68
CA SER A 191 12.98 -23.13 -32.37
C SER A 191 14.22 -23.56 -31.54
N SER A 192 14.01 -24.26 -30.42
CA SER A 192 15.03 -24.58 -29.41
C SER A 192 15.67 -23.34 -28.76
N ILE A 193 15.01 -22.19 -28.85
CA ILE A 193 15.38 -20.95 -28.18
C ILE A 193 14.59 -20.84 -26.88
N THR A 194 15.28 -20.52 -25.78
CA THR A 194 14.62 -20.12 -24.53
C THR A 194 14.79 -18.63 -24.34
N LEU A 195 13.67 -17.92 -24.21
CA LEU A 195 13.64 -16.51 -23.84
C LEU A 195 13.47 -16.39 -22.32
N SER A 196 14.36 -15.65 -21.67
CA SER A 196 14.28 -15.34 -20.24
C SER A 196 13.96 -13.86 -20.07
N ILE A 197 12.83 -13.54 -19.43
CA ILE A 197 12.43 -12.17 -19.11
C ILE A 197 12.47 -11.99 -17.60
N HIS A 198 13.31 -11.09 -17.12
CA HIS A 198 13.38 -10.71 -15.71
C HIS A 198 12.90 -9.27 -15.54
N TRP A 199 11.79 -9.09 -14.82
CA TRP A 199 11.28 -7.78 -14.44
C TRP A 199 11.90 -7.35 -13.10
N LEU A 200 12.82 -6.38 -13.16
CA LEU A 200 13.58 -5.87 -12.04
C LEU A 200 12.88 -4.68 -11.38
N LEU A 201 12.91 -4.62 -10.05
CA LEU A 201 12.48 -3.46 -9.26
C LEU A 201 13.71 -2.73 -8.72
N ILE A 202 13.84 -1.46 -9.10
CA ILE A 202 14.95 -0.58 -8.70
C ILE A 202 14.42 0.44 -7.70
N ILE A 203 15.12 0.57 -6.57
CA ILE A 203 14.92 1.65 -5.61
C ILE A 203 16.16 2.53 -5.68
N GLU A 204 15.98 3.76 -6.13
CA GLU A 204 17.03 4.77 -6.09
C GLU A 204 16.98 5.52 -4.76
N ASN A 205 18.14 5.99 -4.31
CA ASN A 205 18.26 6.68 -3.03
C ASN A 205 17.30 7.86 -2.96
N LYS A 206 16.56 7.96 -1.84
CA LYS A 206 15.59 9.01 -1.49
C LYS A 206 14.34 9.05 -2.38
N GLU A 207 14.19 8.17 -3.36
CA GLU A 207 12.96 8.10 -4.14
C GLU A 207 11.88 7.29 -3.39
N ILE A 208 10.67 7.85 -3.40
CA ILE A 208 9.49 7.26 -2.75
C ILE A 208 8.91 6.11 -3.59
N PHE A 209 9.12 6.14 -4.90
CA PHE A 209 8.53 5.19 -5.84
C PHE A 209 9.61 4.26 -6.39
N CYS A 210 9.31 2.97 -6.45
CA CYS A 210 10.18 2.03 -7.13
C CYS A 210 10.05 2.19 -8.66
N LYS A 211 11.19 2.10 -9.34
CA LYS A 211 11.29 2.04 -10.79
C LYS A 211 11.30 0.59 -11.25
N SER A 212 10.87 0.37 -12.49
CA SER A 212 10.96 -0.92 -13.16
C SER A 212 12.02 -0.91 -14.24
N ASP A 213 12.78 -2.00 -14.33
CA ASP A 213 13.64 -2.27 -15.48
C ASP A 213 13.45 -3.73 -15.95
N PHE A 214 13.94 -4.04 -17.14
CA PHE A 214 13.86 -5.35 -17.74
C PHE A 214 15.23 -5.84 -18.17
N LYS A 215 15.54 -7.08 -17.79
CA LYS A 215 16.66 -7.85 -18.33
C LYS A 215 16.10 -9.02 -19.13
N VAL A 216 16.44 -9.07 -20.41
CA VAL A 216 15.93 -10.08 -21.34
C VAL A 216 17.07 -10.79 -22.03
N LEU A 217 17.10 -12.11 -21.90
CA LEU A 217 18.16 -12.97 -22.42
C LEU A 217 17.57 -14.03 -23.34
N THR A 218 18.25 -14.35 -24.44
CA THR A 218 17.98 -15.56 -25.23
C THR A 218 19.04 -16.60 -24.96
N ILE A 219 18.62 -17.86 -24.87
CA ILE A 219 19.46 -19.01 -24.59
C ILE A 219 19.23 -20.03 -25.70
N LYS A 220 20.27 -20.29 -26.50
CA LYS A 220 20.25 -21.29 -27.58
C LYS A 220 21.54 -22.10 -27.54
N GLU A 221 21.45 -23.42 -27.41
CA GLU A 221 22.62 -24.33 -27.47
C GLU A 221 23.78 -23.86 -26.57
N SER A 222 23.46 -23.43 -25.34
CA SER A 222 24.41 -22.87 -24.35
C SER A 222 24.97 -21.46 -24.65
N LYS A 223 24.60 -20.82 -25.77
CA LYS A 223 24.89 -19.41 -26.02
C LYS A 223 23.82 -18.52 -25.40
N ILE A 224 24.25 -17.61 -24.52
CA ILE A 224 23.40 -16.59 -23.90
C ILE A 224 23.64 -15.26 -24.62
N SER A 225 22.57 -14.63 -25.12
CA SER A 225 22.63 -13.30 -25.72
C SER A 225 21.72 -12.35 -24.96
N ASP A 226 22.23 -11.17 -24.60
CA ASP A 226 21.42 -10.12 -24.00
C ASP A 226 20.72 -9.33 -25.10
N ILE A 227 19.39 -9.32 -25.07
CA ILE A 227 18.54 -8.61 -26.03
C ILE A 227 17.66 -7.57 -25.32
N SER A 228 18.06 -7.13 -24.13
CA SER A 228 17.29 -6.17 -23.33
C SER A 228 17.05 -4.85 -24.06
N THR A 229 17.98 -4.40 -24.92
CA THR A 229 17.82 -3.20 -25.74
C THR A 229 16.67 -3.35 -26.73
N VAL A 230 16.62 -4.47 -27.46
CA VAL A 230 15.53 -4.78 -28.40
C VAL A 230 14.19 -4.79 -27.68
N PHE A 231 14.13 -5.42 -26.49
CA PHE A 231 12.90 -5.43 -25.71
C PHE A 231 12.50 -4.03 -25.21
N LYS A 232 13.46 -3.21 -24.77
CA LYS A 232 13.21 -1.82 -24.36
C LYS A 232 12.71 -0.96 -25.53
N ASP A 233 13.22 -1.18 -26.74
CA ASP A 233 12.72 -0.51 -27.94
C ASP A 233 11.27 -0.92 -28.23
N LEU A 234 10.92 -2.20 -28.12
CA LEU A 234 9.53 -2.67 -28.23
C LEU A 234 8.61 -2.06 -27.17
N LEU A 235 9.10 -1.91 -25.93
CA LEU A 235 8.38 -1.26 -24.83
C LEU A 235 8.19 0.25 -25.03
N SER A 236 9.01 0.90 -25.85
CA SER A 236 8.86 2.34 -26.12
C SER A 236 7.64 2.64 -27.00
N VAL A 237 7.21 1.66 -27.79
CA VAL A 237 6.08 1.75 -28.72
C VAL A 237 4.85 0.99 -28.21
N ASN A 238 5.05 -0.03 -27.38
CA ASN A 238 3.99 -0.91 -26.89
C ASN A 238 4.00 -1.03 -25.36
N ASP A 239 2.89 -1.53 -24.78
CA ASP A 239 2.91 -1.96 -23.38
C ASP A 239 3.69 -3.27 -23.18
N VAL A 240 3.93 -3.64 -21.92
CA VAL A 240 4.72 -4.84 -21.56
C VAL A 240 4.12 -6.13 -22.14
N LYS A 241 2.79 -6.23 -22.17
CA LYS A 241 2.10 -7.42 -22.68
C LYS A 241 2.35 -7.55 -24.17
N VAL A 242 2.05 -6.50 -24.93
CA VAL A 242 2.19 -6.49 -26.40
C VAL A 242 3.65 -6.65 -26.81
N ALA A 243 4.58 -5.95 -26.14
CA ALA A 243 6.01 -6.10 -26.41
C ALA A 243 6.50 -7.53 -26.16
N THR A 244 6.01 -8.18 -25.10
CA THR A 244 6.39 -9.58 -24.81
C THR A 244 5.87 -10.54 -25.87
N LEU A 245 4.61 -10.41 -26.26
CA LEU A 245 4.02 -11.26 -27.29
C LEU A 245 4.68 -11.07 -28.66
N GLN A 246 4.93 -9.82 -29.06
CA GLN A 246 5.66 -9.51 -30.28
C GLN A 246 7.09 -10.09 -30.26
N LEU A 247 7.79 -10.00 -29.12
CA LEU A 247 9.13 -10.56 -29.02
C LEU A 247 9.12 -12.09 -29.15
N LEU A 248 8.11 -12.76 -28.60
CA LEU A 248 7.93 -14.21 -28.74
C LEU A 248 7.60 -14.64 -30.18
N GLU A 249 6.96 -13.78 -30.97
CA GLU A 249 6.67 -14.04 -32.39
C GLU A 249 7.87 -13.79 -33.31
N ILE A 250 8.78 -12.88 -32.92
CA ILE A 250 9.99 -12.55 -33.68
C ILE A 250 11.06 -13.65 -33.57
N LEU A 251 11.13 -14.33 -32.41
CA LEU A 251 12.15 -15.33 -32.06
C LEU A 251 11.74 -16.76 -32.48
#